data_AF-A0A4V6REE2-F1
#
_entry.id   AF-A0A4V6REE2-F1
#
_cell.length_a   1.000
_cell.length_b   1.000
_cell.length_c   1.000
_cell.angle_alpha   90.00
_cell.angle_beta   90.00
_cell.angle_gamma   90.00
#
_symmetry.space_group_name_H-M   'P 1'
#
loop_
_entity.id
_entity.type
_entity.pdbx_description
1 polymer ?
#
loop_
_entity_poly.entity_id
_entity_poly.type
_entity_poly.pdbx_seq_one_letter_code
_entity_poly.pdbx_strand_id
1 'polypeptide(L)'
;MWQSRRVGGWSISEVEALIGLSRRDIQRACYGGQGGVAILSPQDTTWGRRSYDLEDLAQLYVVKQYRRQGLSLPEVKAEIEEQKEAGKSIEDLLGVQVSRLKEQAEEVTGQLLQAEALLAAAKGDEGTSLEKLVSRHLGIRSALDPSLSTPPEKNPASSIETLLYTPGLIDSSGVALAMDVWLGPGSAEMLRSAAEAASLRIQSNGGEHEKIQSNGGEHEK
;
A
#
# COMPACT_ATOMS: atom_id res chain seq x y z
N MET A 1 -12.61 4.59 -19.17
CA MET A 1 -13.45 5.66 -19.75
C MET A 1 -14.19 6.36 -18.62
N TRP A 2 -13.60 7.44 -18.09
CA TRP A 2 -14.13 8.16 -16.92
C TRP A 2 -15.25 9.12 -17.34
N GLN A 3 -16.49 8.65 -17.41
CA GLN A 3 -17.64 9.55 -17.60
C GLN A 3 -18.16 10.01 -16.24
N SER A 4 -17.66 11.15 -15.76
CA SER A 4 -18.20 11.80 -14.58
C SER A 4 -19.43 12.65 -14.96
N ARG A 5 -20.63 12.24 -14.53
CA ARG A 5 -21.81 13.11 -14.50
C ARG A 5 -21.69 14.11 -13.35
N ARG A 6 -20.84 15.13 -13.51
CA ARG A 6 -20.94 16.38 -12.73
C ARG A 6 -20.90 17.56 -13.68
N VAL A 7 -21.92 18.41 -13.56
CA VAL A 7 -21.99 19.68 -14.30
C VAL A 7 -21.04 20.64 -13.57
N GLY A 8 -19.84 20.82 -14.12
CA GLY A 8 -18.79 21.71 -13.59
C GLY A 8 -17.62 20.95 -12.99
N GLY A 9 -16.43 21.14 -13.54
CA GLY A 9 -15.18 20.68 -12.93
C GLY A 9 -14.76 21.57 -11.76
N TRP A 10 -13.65 21.23 -11.12
CA TRP A 10 -13.14 21.94 -9.96
C TRP A 10 -12.46 23.24 -10.36
N SER A 11 -12.52 24.25 -9.50
CA SER A 11 -11.69 25.44 -9.58
C SER A 11 -10.30 25.19 -9.02
N ILE A 12 -9.31 26.02 -9.38
CA ILE A 12 -7.94 25.87 -8.86
C ILE A 12 -7.84 25.89 -7.33
N SER A 13 -8.69 26.67 -6.64
CA SER A 13 -8.69 26.73 -5.17
C SER A 13 -9.20 25.42 -4.55
N GLU A 14 -10.18 24.78 -5.18
CA GLU A 14 -10.68 23.47 -4.76
C GLU A 14 -9.66 22.37 -5.04
N VAL A 15 -8.98 22.42 -6.20
CA VAL A 15 -7.90 21.49 -6.54
C VAL A 15 -6.75 21.59 -5.54
N GLU A 16 -6.32 22.81 -5.20
CA GLU A 16 -5.28 23.05 -4.18
C GLU A 16 -5.68 22.44 -2.83
N ALA A 17 -6.93 22.60 -2.40
CA ALA A 17 -7.44 22.04 -1.15
C ALA A 17 -7.52 20.50 -1.17
N LEU A 18 -7.95 19.91 -2.29
CA LEU A 18 -8.12 18.45 -2.42
C LEU A 18 -6.78 17.72 -2.55
N ILE A 19 -5.87 18.25 -3.37
CA ILE A 19 -4.60 17.57 -3.68
C ILE A 19 -3.50 18.02 -2.72
N GLY A 20 -3.54 19.25 -2.21
CA GLY A 20 -2.45 19.81 -1.40
C GLY A 20 -1.19 20.11 -2.21
N LEU A 21 -1.34 20.35 -3.53
CA LEU A 21 -0.29 20.91 -4.37
C LEU A 21 -0.46 22.44 -4.41
N SER A 22 0.63 23.20 -4.25
CA SER A 22 0.51 24.67 -4.20
C SER A 22 -0.11 25.25 -5.47
N ARG A 23 -0.88 26.34 -5.32
CA ARG A 23 -1.47 27.07 -6.45
C ARG A 23 -0.43 27.42 -7.52
N ARG A 24 0.78 27.80 -7.10
CA ARG A 24 1.89 28.14 -8.00
C ARG A 24 2.32 26.94 -8.83
N ASP A 25 2.48 25.77 -8.21
CA ASP A 25 2.88 24.56 -8.93
C ASP A 25 1.75 24.06 -9.85
N ILE A 26 0.48 24.15 -9.42
CA ILE A 26 -0.68 23.85 -10.28
C ILE A 26 -0.68 24.76 -11.51
N GLN A 27 -0.53 26.08 -11.32
CA GLN A 27 -0.46 27.04 -12.44
C GLN A 27 0.70 26.72 -13.38
N ARG A 28 1.91 26.52 -12.85
CA ARG A 28 3.09 26.22 -13.65
C ARG A 28 2.97 24.89 -14.39
N ALA A 29 2.28 23.90 -13.82
CA ALA A 29 1.97 22.65 -14.51
C ALA A 29 1.02 22.87 -15.69
N CYS A 30 0.14 23.89 -15.66
CA CYS A 30 -0.82 24.14 -16.73
C CYS A 30 -0.33 25.07 -17.86
N TYR A 31 0.52 26.06 -17.55
CA TYR A 31 0.94 27.06 -18.54
C TYR A 31 2.15 26.59 -19.37
N GLY A 32 2.17 26.89 -20.68
CA GLY A 32 3.30 26.61 -21.58
C GLY A 32 4.25 27.79 -21.86
N GLY A 33 4.11 28.90 -21.13
CA GLY A 33 4.92 30.12 -21.28
C GLY A 33 6.12 30.20 -20.33
N GLN A 34 6.74 31.38 -20.22
CA GLN A 34 7.94 31.60 -19.40
C GLN A 34 7.70 31.20 -17.92
N GLY A 35 8.36 30.13 -17.49
CA GLY A 35 8.25 29.57 -16.14
C GLY A 35 7.15 28.51 -15.96
N GLY A 36 6.28 28.30 -16.95
CA GLY A 36 5.35 27.18 -17.02
C GLY A 36 5.98 25.97 -17.73
N VAL A 37 5.41 24.80 -17.50
CA VAL A 37 5.94 23.51 -17.97
C VAL A 37 4.95 22.77 -18.88
N ALA A 38 3.66 23.13 -18.88
CA ALA A 38 2.61 22.53 -19.72
C ALA A 38 2.60 20.99 -19.64
N ILE A 39 2.40 20.47 -18.43
CA ILE A 39 2.18 19.04 -18.12
C ILE A 39 0.74 18.64 -18.46
N LEU A 40 -0.24 19.53 -18.25
CA LEU A 40 -1.65 19.30 -18.54
C LEU A 40 -2.34 20.59 -19.01
N SER A 41 -3.45 20.44 -19.73
CA SER A 41 -4.21 21.54 -20.33
C SER A 41 -5.70 21.43 -19.94
N PRO A 42 -6.08 21.85 -18.72
CA PRO A 42 -7.46 21.76 -18.24
C PRO A 42 -8.39 22.64 -19.08
N GLN A 43 -9.69 22.35 -19.06
CA GLN A 43 -10.67 23.07 -19.86
C GLN A 43 -10.80 24.54 -19.43
N ASP A 44 -10.65 25.46 -20.37
CA ASP A 44 -10.97 26.87 -20.16
C ASP A 44 -12.49 27.08 -20.31
N THR A 45 -13.12 27.62 -19.28
CA THR A 45 -14.52 28.03 -19.33
C THR A 45 -14.67 29.37 -20.05
N THR A 46 -15.88 29.69 -20.52
CA THR A 46 -16.24 30.91 -21.27
C THR A 46 -15.79 32.22 -20.58
N TRP A 47 -15.55 32.20 -19.27
CA TRP A 47 -15.12 33.36 -18.48
C TRP A 47 -13.61 33.38 -18.16
N GLY A 48 -12.78 32.64 -18.90
CA GLY A 48 -11.32 32.62 -18.71
C GLY A 48 -10.86 31.96 -17.41
N ARG A 49 -11.76 31.22 -16.74
CA ARG A 49 -11.42 30.38 -15.58
C ARG A 49 -11.20 28.95 -16.04
N ARG A 50 -10.16 28.31 -15.52
CA ARG A 50 -9.96 26.87 -15.69
C ARG A 50 -10.93 26.07 -14.84
N SER A 51 -11.46 25.01 -15.45
CA SER A 51 -12.22 23.95 -14.81
C SER A 51 -11.42 22.67 -14.97
N TYR A 52 -11.04 22.07 -13.84
CA TYR A 52 -10.26 20.84 -13.79
C TYR A 52 -11.21 19.65 -13.71
N ASP A 53 -10.98 18.61 -14.51
CA ASP A 53 -11.73 17.36 -14.42
C ASP A 53 -11.01 16.29 -13.59
N LEU A 54 -11.55 15.07 -13.55
CA LEU A 54 -10.98 13.99 -12.74
C LEU A 54 -9.60 13.54 -13.25
N GLU A 55 -9.38 13.58 -14.57
CA GLU A 55 -8.11 13.21 -15.19
C GLU A 55 -7.05 14.27 -14.86
N ASP A 56 -7.42 15.55 -14.89
CA ASP A 56 -6.57 16.65 -14.42
C ASP A 56 -6.16 16.47 -12.96
N LEU A 57 -7.11 16.10 -12.07
CA LEU A 57 -6.82 15.85 -10.66
C LEU A 57 -5.87 14.65 -10.49
N ALA A 58 -6.09 13.56 -11.23
CA ALA A 58 -5.22 12.39 -11.21
C ALA A 58 -3.78 12.76 -11.63
N GLN A 59 -3.64 13.51 -12.72
CA GLN A 59 -2.34 13.94 -13.22
C GLN A 59 -1.64 14.90 -12.24
N LEU A 60 -2.37 15.85 -11.66
CA LEU A 60 -1.83 16.76 -10.64
C LEU A 60 -1.43 16.04 -9.35
N TYR A 61 -2.12 14.96 -8.99
CA TYR A 61 -1.70 14.11 -7.86
C TYR A 61 -0.39 13.38 -8.16
N VAL A 62 -0.23 12.83 -9.36
CA VAL A 62 1.04 12.23 -9.80
C VAL A 62 2.17 13.27 -9.78
N VAL A 63 1.92 14.48 -10.27
CA VAL A 63 2.86 15.61 -10.18
C VAL A 63 3.24 15.87 -8.73
N LYS A 64 2.28 15.94 -7.80
CA LYS A 64 2.55 16.11 -6.37
C LYS A 64 3.46 15.01 -5.83
N GLN A 65 3.25 13.75 -6.19
CA GLN A 65 4.09 12.65 -5.67
C GLN A 65 5.53 12.76 -6.16
N TYR A 66 5.77 13.07 -7.44
CA TYR A 66 7.13 13.30 -7.93
C TYR A 66 7.77 14.53 -7.31
N ARG A 67 7.00 15.61 -7.09
CA ARG A 67 7.48 16.80 -6.36
C ARG A 67 7.93 16.46 -4.93
N ARG A 68 7.19 15.58 -4.23
CA ARG A 68 7.59 15.09 -2.91
C ARG A 68 8.87 14.25 -2.93
N GLN A 69 9.20 13.63 -4.06
CA GLN A 69 10.45 12.90 -4.28
C GLN A 69 11.63 13.83 -4.62
N GLY A 70 11.40 15.15 -4.67
CA GLY A 70 12.45 16.14 -4.90
C GLY A 70 12.59 16.61 -6.35
N LEU A 71 11.81 16.06 -7.28
CA LEU A 71 11.88 16.46 -8.68
C LEU A 71 11.39 17.90 -8.87
N SER A 72 12.04 18.63 -9.77
CA SER A 72 11.57 19.91 -10.30
C SER A 72 10.42 19.69 -11.30
N LEU A 73 9.54 20.68 -11.49
CA LEU A 73 8.43 20.53 -12.45
C LEU A 73 8.88 20.14 -13.88
N PRO A 74 9.99 20.67 -14.44
CA PRO A 74 10.51 20.20 -15.72
C PRO A 74 10.90 18.71 -15.72
N GLU A 75 11.56 18.22 -14.66
CA GLU A 75 11.88 16.79 -14.52
C GLU A 75 10.62 15.94 -14.39
N VAL A 76 9.62 16.41 -13.64
CA VAL A 76 8.31 15.75 -13.55
C VAL A 76 7.64 15.64 -14.92
N LYS A 77 7.73 16.68 -15.75
CA LYS A 77 7.19 16.63 -17.12
C LYS A 77 7.91 15.56 -17.94
N ALA A 78 9.24 15.60 -17.96
CA ALA A 78 10.05 14.66 -18.72
C ALA A 78 9.74 13.21 -18.32
N GLU A 79 9.65 12.94 -17.00
CA GLU A 79 9.27 11.63 -16.48
C GLU A 79 7.87 11.20 -16.94
N ILE A 80 6.86 12.09 -16.84
CA ILE A 80 5.50 11.76 -17.29
C ILE A 80 5.45 11.51 -18.80
N GLU A 81 6.19 12.28 -19.60
CA GLU A 81 6.28 12.10 -21.06
C GLU A 81 6.97 10.78 -21.41
N GLU A 82 8.09 10.44 -20.77
CA GLU A 82 8.79 9.17 -20.94
C GLU A 82 7.89 7.97 -20.62
N GLN A 83 7.13 8.03 -19.52
CA GLN A 83 6.20 6.96 -19.16
C GLN A 83 5.04 6.84 -20.16
N LYS A 84 4.54 7.97 -20.68
CA LYS A 84 3.51 7.97 -21.73
C LYS A 84 4.05 7.39 -23.04
N GLU A 85 5.28 7.72 -23.42
CA GLU A 85 5.98 7.13 -24.58
C GLU A 85 6.19 5.62 -24.41
N ALA A 86 6.43 5.16 -23.18
CA ALA A 86 6.46 3.74 -22.81
C ALA A 86 5.07 3.08 -22.76
N GLY A 87 4.01 3.80 -23.14
CA GLY A 87 2.64 3.30 -23.21
C GLY A 87 1.92 3.20 -21.85
N LYS A 88 2.43 3.85 -20.80
CA LYS A 88 1.78 3.87 -19.49
C LYS A 88 0.65 4.90 -19.45
N SER A 89 -0.51 4.45 -18.98
CA SER A 89 -1.66 5.30 -18.72
C SER A 89 -1.52 6.06 -17.40
N ILE A 90 -2.39 7.05 -17.16
CA ILE A 90 -2.43 7.74 -15.86
C ILE A 90 -2.83 6.79 -14.72
N GLU A 91 -3.67 5.79 -15.02
CA GLU A 91 -4.04 4.74 -14.09
C GLU A 91 -2.83 3.88 -13.69
N ASP A 92 -1.95 3.55 -14.64
CA ASP A 92 -0.71 2.82 -14.34
C ASP A 92 0.21 3.64 -13.42
N LEU A 93 0.37 4.94 -13.72
CA LEU A 93 1.17 5.85 -12.90
C LEU A 93 0.62 5.97 -11.47
N LEU A 94 -0.71 6.07 -11.33
CA LEU A 94 -1.37 6.05 -10.03
C LEU A 94 -1.19 4.70 -9.32
N GLY A 95 -1.27 3.58 -10.05
CA GLY A 95 -1.00 2.25 -9.52
C GLY A 95 0.41 2.16 -8.91
N VAL A 96 1.43 2.69 -9.59
CA VAL A 96 2.79 2.79 -9.05
C VAL A 96 2.83 3.65 -7.78
N GLN A 97 2.11 4.78 -7.74
CA GLN A 97 2.05 5.60 -6.52
C GLN A 97 1.34 4.88 -5.38
N VAL A 98 0.28 4.12 -5.64
CA VAL A 98 -0.41 3.31 -4.63
C VAL A 98 0.53 2.27 -4.04
N SER A 99 1.26 1.52 -4.87
CA SER A 99 2.22 0.51 -4.38
C SER A 99 3.31 1.15 -3.52
N ARG A 100 3.91 2.27 -3.97
CA ARG A 100 4.92 3.00 -3.18
C ARG A 100 4.38 3.51 -1.85
N LEU A 101 3.15 4.03 -1.83
CA LEU A 101 2.52 4.51 -0.60
C LEU A 101 2.19 3.37 0.37
N LYS A 102 1.82 2.19 -0.14
CA LYS A 102 1.65 0.98 0.68
C LYS A 102 2.96 0.55 1.32
N GLU A 103 4.04 0.44 0.53
CA GLU A 103 5.38 0.12 1.05
C GLU A 103 5.83 1.12 2.13
N GLN A 104 5.63 2.42 1.88
CA GLN A 104 5.91 3.46 2.88
C GLN A 104 5.05 3.33 4.14
N ALA A 105 3.77 3.00 3.99
CA ALA A 105 2.87 2.81 5.11
C ALA A 105 3.26 1.58 5.94
N GLU A 106 3.64 0.47 5.30
CA GLU A 106 4.16 -0.72 5.99
C GLU A 106 5.43 -0.40 6.78
N GLU A 107 6.38 0.30 6.17
CA GLU A 107 7.64 0.68 6.82
C GLU A 107 7.39 1.58 8.04
N VAL A 108 6.59 2.65 7.89
CA VAL A 108 6.27 3.56 9.00
C VAL A 108 5.50 2.83 10.11
N THR A 109 4.57 1.94 9.77
CA THR A 109 3.81 1.17 10.77
C THR A 109 4.71 0.16 11.49
N GLY A 110 5.72 -0.40 10.81
CA GLY A 110 6.73 -1.25 11.42
C GLY A 110 7.64 -0.50 12.39
N GLN A 111 8.14 0.66 11.98
CA GLN A 111 8.91 1.56 12.86
C GLN A 111 8.11 1.98 14.10
N LEU A 112 6.82 2.28 13.92
CA LEU A 112 5.92 2.59 15.03
C LEU A 112 5.81 1.40 16.01
N LEU A 113 5.58 0.18 15.50
CA LEU A 113 5.51 -1.02 16.33
C LEU A 113 6.81 -1.24 17.11
N GLN A 114 7.98 -1.08 16.48
CA GLN A 114 9.27 -1.19 17.15
C GLN A 114 9.40 -0.19 18.31
N ALA A 115 9.09 1.09 18.04
CA ALA A 115 9.19 2.14 19.04
C ALA A 115 8.24 1.91 20.21
N GLU A 116 7.01 1.48 19.96
CA GLU A 116 6.02 1.18 20.99
C GLU A 116 6.38 -0.07 21.81
N ALA A 117 6.89 -1.12 21.15
CA ALA A 117 7.33 -2.32 21.84
C ALA A 117 8.50 -2.03 22.79
N LEU A 118 9.50 -1.28 22.33
CA LEU A 118 10.62 -0.84 23.16
C LEU A 118 10.17 0.08 24.31
N LEU A 119 9.19 0.97 24.05
CA LEU A 119 8.64 1.84 25.09
C LEU A 119 7.87 1.05 26.15
N ALA A 120 7.10 0.03 25.76
CA ALA A 120 6.38 -0.84 26.68
C ALA A 120 7.36 -1.62 27.58
N ALA A 121 8.39 -2.22 26.98
CA ALA A 121 9.44 -2.90 27.71
C ALA A 121 10.20 -1.98 28.66
N ALA A 122 10.55 -0.76 28.23
CA ALA A 122 11.22 0.22 29.09
C ALA A 122 10.36 0.65 30.30
N LYS A 123 9.03 0.52 30.20
CA LYS A 123 8.08 0.79 31.28
C LYS A 123 7.79 -0.43 32.16
N GLY A 124 8.33 -1.60 31.82
CA GLY A 124 8.01 -2.87 32.49
C GLY A 124 6.59 -3.37 32.21
N ASP A 125 5.96 -2.90 31.13
CA ASP A 125 4.64 -3.35 30.67
C ASP A 125 4.83 -4.54 29.71
N GLU A 126 5.01 -5.73 30.27
CA GLU A 126 5.22 -6.97 29.51
C GLU A 126 3.93 -7.82 29.47
N GLY A 127 3.57 -8.34 28.29
CA GLY A 127 2.42 -9.23 28.09
C GLY A 127 1.32 -8.65 27.20
N THR A 128 0.09 -8.55 27.72
CA THR A 128 -1.12 -8.20 26.94
C THR A 128 -1.05 -6.85 26.21
N SER A 129 -0.18 -5.94 26.63
CA SER A 129 0.08 -4.67 25.94
C SER A 129 0.77 -4.90 24.59
N LEU A 130 1.83 -5.73 24.57
CA LEU A 130 2.57 -6.08 23.35
C LEU A 130 1.72 -6.91 22.38
N GLU A 131 0.91 -7.83 22.89
CA GLU A 131 -0.05 -8.58 22.06
C GLU A 131 -1.04 -7.66 21.32
N LYS A 132 -1.56 -6.62 22.01
CA LYS A 132 -2.45 -5.63 21.39
C LYS A 132 -1.73 -4.79 20.33
N LEU A 133 -0.47 -4.41 20.57
CA LEU A 133 0.34 -3.67 19.61
C LEU A 133 0.55 -4.49 18.33
N VAL A 134 0.90 -5.76 18.48
CA VAL A 134 1.10 -6.68 17.35
C VAL A 134 -0.23 -6.90 16.62
N SER A 135 -1.32 -7.20 17.35
CA SER A 135 -2.66 -7.34 16.75
C SER A 135 -3.07 -6.13 15.91
N ARG A 136 -2.81 -4.92 16.43
CA ARG A 136 -3.11 -3.67 15.71
C ARG A 136 -2.27 -3.53 14.44
N HIS A 137 -0.96 -3.82 14.52
CA HIS A 137 -0.09 -3.78 13.35
C HIS A 137 -0.55 -4.77 12.26
N LEU A 138 -0.90 -5.99 12.65
CA LEU A 138 -1.44 -7.01 11.73
C LEU A 138 -2.74 -6.55 11.05
N GLY A 139 -3.64 -5.91 11.82
CA GLY A 139 -4.88 -5.34 11.27
C GLY A 139 -4.64 -4.21 10.26
N ILE A 140 -3.68 -3.32 10.53
CA ILE A 140 -3.28 -2.26 9.58
C ILE A 140 -2.72 -2.88 8.30
N ARG A 141 -1.83 -3.88 8.42
CA ARG A 141 -1.24 -4.54 7.26
C ARG A 141 -2.28 -5.22 6.38
N SER A 142 -3.21 -5.97 6.99
CA SER A 142 -4.33 -6.59 6.26
C SER A 142 -5.19 -5.55 5.52
N ALA A 143 -5.36 -4.34 6.09
CA ALA A 143 -6.06 -3.26 5.40
C ALA A 143 -5.25 -2.66 4.23
N LEU A 144 -3.91 -2.62 4.31
CA LEU A 144 -3.03 -2.13 3.25
C LEU A 144 -2.92 -3.12 2.09
N ASP A 145 -2.90 -4.42 2.39
CA ASP A 145 -2.92 -5.50 1.41
C ASP A 145 -4.03 -6.52 1.72
N PRO A 146 -5.22 -6.33 1.13
CA PRO A 146 -6.34 -7.24 1.33
C PRO A 146 -6.05 -8.67 0.87
N SER A 147 -5.06 -8.89 -0.03
CA SER A 147 -4.67 -10.23 -0.46
C SER A 147 -3.96 -11.04 0.63
N LEU A 148 -3.45 -10.36 1.67
CA LEU A 148 -2.90 -10.96 2.89
C LEU A 148 -3.98 -11.30 3.92
N SER A 149 -5.26 -10.98 3.66
CA SER A 149 -6.36 -11.45 4.50
C SER A 149 -6.45 -12.96 4.38
N THR A 150 -6.20 -13.65 5.49
CA THR A 150 -6.39 -15.11 5.59
C THR A 150 -7.84 -15.48 5.22
N PRO A 151 -8.08 -16.56 4.45
CA PRO A 151 -9.41 -17.12 4.30
C PRO A 151 -10.02 -17.46 5.67
N PRO A 152 -11.30 -17.18 5.92
CA PRO A 152 -11.93 -17.45 7.20
C PRO A 152 -12.36 -18.92 7.26
N GLU A 153 -11.47 -19.82 7.63
CA GLU A 153 -11.93 -21.09 8.25
C GLU A 153 -11.81 -21.06 9.77
N LYS A 154 -10.93 -20.22 10.34
CA LYS A 154 -10.89 -19.89 11.77
C LYS A 154 -10.44 -18.45 11.96
N ASN A 155 -11.21 -17.67 12.72
CA ASN A 155 -10.65 -16.47 13.34
C ASN A 155 -9.51 -16.92 14.26
N PRO A 156 -8.26 -16.48 14.04
CA PRO A 156 -7.16 -16.86 14.91
C PRO A 156 -7.44 -16.36 16.33
N ALA A 157 -7.22 -17.21 17.32
CA ALA A 157 -7.46 -16.91 18.72
C ALA A 157 -6.43 -15.93 19.30
N SER A 158 -5.29 -15.73 18.62
CA SER A 158 -4.21 -14.82 19.03
C SER A 158 -3.37 -14.28 17.86
N SER A 159 -2.55 -13.25 18.11
CA SER A 159 -1.59 -12.75 17.12
C SER A 159 -0.54 -13.80 16.75
N ILE A 160 -0.13 -14.65 17.71
CA ILE A 160 0.84 -15.73 17.47
C ILE A 160 0.27 -16.73 16.46
N GLU A 161 -0.99 -17.13 16.63
CA GLU A 161 -1.66 -18.03 15.70
C GLU A 161 -1.74 -17.42 14.29
N THR A 162 -2.04 -16.12 14.20
CA THR A 162 -2.04 -15.37 12.94
C THR A 162 -0.66 -15.42 12.26
N LEU A 163 0.41 -15.20 13.03
CA LEU A 163 1.79 -15.23 12.55
C LEU A 163 2.22 -16.63 12.07
N LEU A 164 1.77 -17.69 12.73
CA LEU A 164 2.10 -19.07 12.37
C LEU A 164 1.44 -19.52 11.07
N TYR A 165 0.21 -19.07 10.81
CA TYR A 165 -0.57 -19.49 9.64
C TYR A 165 -0.52 -18.52 8.45
N THR A 166 0.14 -17.37 8.61
CA THR A 166 0.31 -16.39 7.54
C THR A 166 1.79 -16.30 7.15
N PRO A 167 2.23 -16.98 6.09
CA PRO A 167 3.62 -16.95 5.65
C PRO A 167 4.14 -15.52 5.42
N GLY A 168 5.38 -15.25 5.85
CA GLY A 168 6.04 -13.94 5.68
C GLY A 168 5.52 -12.81 6.57
N LEU A 169 4.56 -13.08 7.47
CA LEU A 169 4.05 -12.06 8.40
C LEU A 169 5.05 -11.76 9.53
N ILE A 170 5.85 -12.74 9.95
CA ILE A 170 6.91 -12.56 10.96
C ILE A 170 8.04 -11.68 10.44
N ASP A 171 8.30 -11.73 9.13
CA ASP A 171 9.34 -10.95 8.46
C ASP A 171 8.90 -9.52 8.16
N SER A 172 7.67 -9.14 8.51
CA SER A 172 7.23 -7.76 8.40
C SER A 172 8.00 -6.86 9.37
N SER A 173 8.22 -5.62 8.92
CA SER A 173 9.00 -4.63 9.64
C SER A 173 8.46 -4.46 11.07
N GLY A 174 9.34 -4.68 12.07
CA GLY A 174 9.03 -4.50 13.48
C GLY A 174 8.39 -5.67 14.23
N VAL A 175 7.80 -6.65 13.54
CA VAL A 175 7.16 -7.79 14.21
C VAL A 175 8.18 -8.68 14.92
N ALA A 176 9.30 -9.01 14.28
CA ALA A 176 10.36 -9.81 14.90
C ALA A 176 10.88 -9.19 16.22
N LEU A 177 11.15 -7.87 16.23
CA LEU A 177 11.57 -7.18 17.45
C LEU A 177 10.47 -7.24 18.51
N ALA A 178 9.22 -6.95 18.13
CA ALA A 178 8.11 -7.00 19.08
C ALA A 178 7.92 -8.40 19.69
N MET A 179 8.13 -9.47 18.91
CA MET A 179 8.10 -10.85 19.41
C MET A 179 9.22 -11.13 20.41
N ASP A 180 10.45 -10.72 20.11
CA ASP A 180 11.59 -10.93 21.01
C ASP A 180 11.44 -10.13 22.30
N VAL A 181 10.89 -8.92 22.21
CA VAL A 181 10.57 -8.10 23.40
C VAL A 181 9.44 -8.73 24.22
N TRP A 182 8.46 -9.35 23.57
CA TRP A 182 7.30 -9.93 24.26
C TRP A 182 7.57 -11.30 24.88
N LEU A 183 8.19 -12.20 24.13
CA LEU A 183 8.33 -13.62 24.48
C LEU A 183 9.76 -13.97 24.92
N GLY A 184 10.71 -13.04 24.74
CA GLY A 184 12.11 -13.20 25.06
C GLY A 184 13.00 -13.41 23.82
N PRO A 185 14.32 -13.25 23.97
CA PRO A 185 15.26 -13.31 22.85
C PRO A 185 15.18 -14.62 22.04
N GLY A 186 15.16 -14.52 20.71
CA GLY A 186 15.12 -15.68 19.82
C GLY A 186 13.71 -16.21 19.53
N SER A 187 12.67 -15.64 20.15
CA SER A 187 11.27 -16.03 19.91
C SER A 187 10.84 -15.78 18.47
N ALA A 188 11.29 -14.69 17.85
CA ALA A 188 11.00 -14.39 16.45
C ALA A 188 11.53 -15.48 15.50
N GLU A 189 12.74 -15.98 15.75
CA GLU A 189 13.35 -17.04 14.95
C GLU A 189 12.62 -18.37 15.13
N MET A 190 12.24 -18.70 16.36
CA MET A 190 11.43 -19.88 16.65
C MET A 190 10.07 -19.82 15.95
N LEU A 191 9.41 -18.66 15.98
CA LEU A 191 8.14 -18.45 15.29
C LEU A 191 8.30 -18.57 13.78
N ARG A 192 9.38 -18.02 13.21
CA ARG A 192 9.68 -18.12 11.77
C ARG A 192 9.82 -19.58 11.35
N SER A 193 10.68 -20.33 12.04
CA SER A 193 10.88 -21.76 11.81
C SER A 193 9.57 -22.55 11.93
N ALA A 194 8.73 -22.21 12.91
CA ALA A 194 7.43 -22.86 13.11
C ALA A 194 6.42 -22.54 11.99
N ALA A 195 6.38 -21.29 11.52
CA ALA A 195 5.52 -20.86 10.42
C ALA A 195 5.92 -21.52 9.09
N GLU A 196 7.22 -21.62 8.81
CA GLU A 196 7.73 -22.36 7.64
C GLU A 196 7.33 -23.84 7.68
N ALA A 197 7.52 -24.49 8.83
CA ALA A 197 7.11 -25.88 9.03
C ALA A 197 5.58 -26.06 8.89
N ALA A 198 4.78 -25.09 9.34
CA ALA A 198 3.32 -25.11 9.16
C ALA A 198 2.92 -24.98 7.69
N SER A 199 3.57 -24.07 6.94
CA SER A 199 3.32 -23.87 5.51
C SER A 199 3.61 -25.14 4.69
N LEU A 200 4.73 -25.82 4.97
CA LEU A 200 5.09 -27.08 4.32
C LEU A 200 4.05 -28.19 4.55
N ARG A 201 3.48 -28.28 5.75
CA ARG A 201 2.42 -29.26 6.07
C ARG A 201 1.11 -28.99 5.35
N ILE A 202 0.76 -27.71 5.16
CA ILE A 202 -0.44 -27.34 4.40
C ILE A 202 -0.28 -27.72 2.93
N GLN A 203 0.91 -27.49 2.36
CA GLN A 203 1.22 -27.89 0.98
C GLN A 203 1.20 -29.42 0.80
N SER A 204 1.71 -30.19 1.77
CA SER A 204 1.67 -31.67 1.70
C SER A 204 0.24 -32.22 1.79
N ASN A 205 -0.60 -31.66 2.66
CA ASN A 205 -2.00 -32.11 2.82
C ASN A 205 -2.89 -31.71 1.62
N GLY A 206 -2.62 -30.57 0.98
CA GLY A 206 -3.33 -30.16 -0.24
C GLY A 206 -3.07 -31.09 -1.43
N GLY A 207 -1.85 -31.64 -1.54
CA GLY A 207 -1.48 -32.58 -2.61
C GLY A 207 -2.04 -34.00 -2.46
N GLU A 208 -2.44 -34.41 -1.25
CA GLU A 208 -3.09 -35.71 -1.03
C GLU A 208 -4.56 -35.70 -1.46
N HIS A 209 -5.27 -34.57 -1.29
CA HIS A 209 -6.66 -34.43 -1.73
C HIS A 209 -6.82 -34.44 -3.26
N GLU A 210 -5.83 -33.95 -4.02
CA GLU A 210 -5.86 -33.95 -5.49
C GLU A 210 -5.53 -35.35 -6.07
N LYS A 211 -4.70 -36.15 -5.40
CA LYS A 211 -4.42 -37.54 -5.81
C LYS A 211 -5.57 -38.51 -5.58
N ILE A 212 -6.42 -38.27 -4.59
CA ILE A 212 -7.57 -39.15 -4.30
C ILE A 212 -8.68 -39.01 -5.36
N GLN A 213 -8.83 -37.84 -6.00
CA GLN A 213 -9.82 -37.65 -7.07
C GLN A 213 -9.37 -38.19 -8.45
N SER A 214 -8.05 -38.33 -8.68
CA SER A 214 -7.52 -38.86 -9.96
C SER A 214 -7.54 -40.39 -10.06
N ASN A 215 -7.73 -41.13 -8.97
CA ASN A 215 -7.59 -42.59 -8.95
C ASN A 215 -8.92 -43.37 -8.85
N GLY A 216 -10.07 -42.68 -8.95
CA GLY A 216 -11.41 -43.27 -8.83
C GLY A 216 -12.10 -43.63 -10.14
N GLY A 217 -11.41 -43.51 -11.28
CA GLY A 217 -12.02 -43.58 -12.62
C GLY A 217 -11.50 -44.71 -13.50
N GLU A 218 -11.27 -45.91 -12.99
CA GLU A 218 -11.07 -47.09 -13.84
C GLU A 218 -11.35 -48.38 -13.06
N HIS A 219 -12.64 -48.70 -12.88
CA HIS A 219 -13.16 -50.06 -12.87
C HIS A 219 -14.69 -50.03 -12.70
N GLU A 220 -15.42 -50.03 -13.80
CA GLU A 220 -16.66 -50.80 -13.85
C GLU A 220 -16.89 -51.35 -15.26
N LYS A 221 -17.43 -52.56 -15.27
CA LYS A 221 -17.49 -53.55 -16.35
C LYS A 221 -18.45 -53.19 -17.47
#